data_AF-A0A5K1K4F7-F1
#
_entry.id   AF-A0A5K1K4F7-F1
#
_cell.length_a   1.000
_cell.length_b   1.000
_cell.length_c   1.000
_cell.angle_alpha   90.00
_cell.angle_beta   90.00
_cell.angle_gamma   90.00
#
_symmetry.space_group_name_H-M   'P 1'
#
loop_
_entity.id
_entity.type
_entity.pdbx_description
1 polymer ?
#
loop_
_entity_poly.entity_id
_entity_poly.type
_entity_poly.pdbx_seq_one_letter_code
_entity_poly.pdbx_strand_id
1 'polypeptide(L)'
;MGQYWDMFNVDRREKDLGGGGKLGEFFFDNMSSLYESLRIPRLPKDMDVWLSRGTVAIQPGPIGKLSTEVLEMLFGLLLDDSDPDSSDPNEDFLDCIIFAICCKKLLTIGKRHILHTLVARHARAADCRLICLGGYAYPPDQAPPGMLTDAELEEIATTPDLDEDSYESVEEAIARRCLYNFAGERYKPASMAYWTLFDPFRRTVDEFYILQRQDPTVVRTMFSKLDLEMIRKLGGVGCLAPGLEYAEGPRVLCNTTKGEYVREDTLVWWEVGYTIAMCCDEEHRARLVEGPWAGDRFRIVTVGEMPPLTGGRKWKDVTREVNELLCHLLEGEFPEEYRKLIGSQKDGGEKGVGGKGDGEKEASQQEDSAKENGETV
;
A
#
# COMPACT_ATOMS: atom_id res chain seq x y z
N MET A 1 16.65 -22.17 21.20
CA MET A 1 16.41 -22.04 19.75
C MET A 1 15.29 -21.03 19.57
N GLY A 2 15.48 -19.98 18.77
CA GLY A 2 14.43 -18.97 18.55
C GLY A 2 13.34 -19.52 17.61
N GLN A 3 12.10 -19.06 17.75
CA GLN A 3 11.03 -19.33 16.79
C GLN A 3 11.15 -18.41 15.57
N TYR A 4 10.66 -18.86 14.41
CA TYR A 4 10.50 -18.02 13.23
C TYR A 4 9.17 -17.27 13.29
N TRP A 5 9.15 -16.08 12.70
CA TRP A 5 7.98 -15.21 12.59
C TRP A 5 7.76 -14.85 11.13
N ASP A 6 6.49 -14.76 10.75
CA ASP A 6 6.06 -14.37 9.40
C ASP A 6 4.74 -13.58 9.46
N MET A 7 4.51 -12.78 8.43
CA MET A 7 3.31 -11.95 8.26
C MET A 7 2.41 -12.55 7.18
N PHE A 8 1.17 -12.84 7.56
CA PHE A 8 0.17 -13.45 6.68
C PHE A 8 -0.98 -12.48 6.38
N ASN A 9 -1.41 -12.46 5.12
CA ASN A 9 -2.68 -11.88 4.69
C ASN A 9 -3.68 -13.01 4.50
N VAL A 10 -4.57 -13.15 5.48
CA VAL A 10 -5.52 -14.26 5.54
C VAL A 10 -6.60 -14.14 4.46
N ASP A 11 -7.06 -12.93 4.16
CA ASP A 11 -8.12 -12.72 3.17
C ASP A 11 -7.67 -13.07 1.75
N ARG A 12 -6.39 -12.83 1.42
CA ARG A 12 -5.84 -13.15 0.09
C ARG A 12 -5.07 -14.46 0.03
N ARG A 13 -4.90 -15.14 1.16
CA ARG A 13 -4.06 -16.34 1.30
C ARG A 13 -2.64 -16.10 0.80
N GLU A 14 -2.04 -15.03 1.31
CA GLU A 14 -0.67 -14.63 0.98
C GLU A 14 0.23 -14.65 2.21
N LYS A 15 1.48 -15.06 2.00
CA LYS A 15 2.57 -15.06 2.99
C LYS A 15 3.76 -14.24 2.49
N ASP A 16 4.84 -14.13 3.26
CA ASP A 16 6.03 -13.39 2.88
C ASP A 16 5.73 -11.91 2.52
N LEU A 17 4.76 -11.28 3.20
CA LEU A 17 4.40 -9.87 2.95
C LEU A 17 5.48 -8.90 3.41
N GLY A 18 6.29 -9.32 4.36
CA GLY A 18 7.43 -8.58 4.89
C GLY A 18 8.65 -9.48 4.99
N GLY A 19 9.60 -9.06 5.81
CA GLY A 19 10.68 -9.93 6.24
C GLY A 19 10.15 -11.15 7.00
N GLY A 20 10.92 -12.23 6.98
CA GLY A 20 10.70 -13.42 7.80
C GLY A 20 11.98 -13.72 8.57
N GLY A 21 11.88 -14.34 9.73
CA GLY A 21 13.10 -14.63 10.50
C GLY A 21 12.84 -14.84 11.98
N LYS A 22 13.91 -14.79 12.77
CA LYS A 22 13.79 -14.70 14.24
C LYS A 22 13.20 -13.34 14.61
N LEU A 23 12.68 -13.22 15.84
CA LEU A 23 11.96 -12.03 16.28
C LEU A 23 12.74 -10.72 16.02
N GLY A 24 14.01 -10.67 16.39
CA GLY A 24 14.85 -9.50 16.14
C GLY A 24 15.04 -9.24 14.65
N GLU A 25 15.37 -10.28 13.86
CA GLU A 25 15.47 -10.17 12.40
C GLU A 25 14.17 -9.62 11.80
N PHE A 26 13.02 -10.15 12.20
CA PHE A 26 11.72 -9.72 11.72
C PHE A 26 11.44 -8.25 12.01
N PHE A 27 11.69 -7.77 13.24
CA PHE A 27 11.44 -6.36 13.59
C PHE A 27 12.42 -5.38 12.90
N PHE A 28 13.62 -5.85 12.55
CA PHE A 28 14.67 -5.04 11.95
C PHE A 28 14.84 -5.25 10.45
N ASP A 29 14.07 -6.15 9.84
CA ASP A 29 14.12 -6.39 8.41
C ASP A 29 13.45 -5.24 7.64
N ASN A 30 13.79 -5.15 6.35
CA ASN A 30 13.20 -4.19 5.46
C ASN A 30 11.73 -4.52 5.17
N MET A 31 10.82 -3.90 5.93
CA MET A 31 9.37 -4.02 5.77
C MET A 31 8.80 -3.18 4.62
N SER A 32 9.61 -2.74 3.65
CA SER A 32 9.15 -1.94 2.51
C SER A 32 8.04 -2.64 1.71
N SER A 33 8.12 -3.96 1.51
CA SER A 33 7.09 -4.71 0.80
C SER A 33 5.73 -4.63 1.50
N LEU A 34 5.70 -4.86 2.82
CA LEU A 34 4.48 -4.76 3.62
C LEU A 34 3.96 -3.32 3.63
N TYR A 35 4.86 -2.36 3.85
CA TYR A 35 4.55 -0.94 3.87
C TYR A 35 3.89 -0.49 2.56
N GLU A 36 4.49 -0.81 1.40
CA GLU A 36 3.92 -0.50 0.09
C GLU A 36 2.60 -1.25 -0.14
N SER A 37 2.47 -2.50 0.32
CA SER A 37 1.23 -3.27 0.19
C SER A 37 0.05 -2.73 1.01
N LEU A 38 0.32 -1.88 2.01
CA LEU A 38 -0.69 -1.21 2.83
C LEU A 38 -1.06 0.18 2.31
N ARG A 39 -0.22 0.79 1.46
CA ARG A 39 -0.43 2.15 0.96
C ARG A 39 -1.42 2.18 -0.17
N ILE A 40 -2.35 3.13 -0.10
CA ILE A 40 -3.32 3.35 -1.18
C ILE A 40 -2.67 4.24 -2.26
N PRO A 41 -2.41 3.71 -3.48
CA PRO A 41 -1.91 4.53 -4.57
C PRO A 41 -2.94 5.57 -5.00
N ARG A 42 -2.46 6.62 -5.67
CA ARG A 42 -3.26 7.63 -6.35
C ARG A 42 -2.97 7.57 -7.85
N LEU A 43 -3.90 8.14 -8.61
CA LEU A 43 -3.66 8.42 -10.02
C LEU A 43 -2.60 9.52 -10.16
N PRO A 44 -1.79 9.49 -11.22
CA PRO A 44 -0.78 10.50 -11.48
C PRO A 44 -1.37 11.91 -11.54
N LYS A 45 -0.71 12.90 -10.93
CA LYS A 45 -1.10 14.33 -11.02
C LYS A 45 -1.19 14.82 -12.46
N ASP A 46 -0.41 14.23 -13.37
CA ASP A 46 -0.45 14.55 -14.80
C ASP A 46 -1.77 14.20 -15.47
N MET A 47 -2.56 13.29 -14.90
CA MET A 47 -3.87 12.95 -15.44
C MET A 47 -4.80 14.17 -15.46
N ASP A 48 -4.79 14.99 -14.40
CA ASP A 48 -5.58 16.22 -14.36
C ASP A 48 -5.05 17.25 -15.38
N VAL A 49 -3.73 17.27 -15.60
CA VAL A 49 -3.10 18.08 -16.64
C VAL A 49 -3.54 17.62 -18.04
N TRP A 50 -3.63 16.32 -18.31
CA TRP A 50 -4.09 15.79 -19.59
C TRP A 50 -5.58 16.07 -19.83
N LEU A 51 -6.40 15.94 -18.79
CA LEU A 51 -7.84 16.23 -18.87
C LEU A 51 -8.11 17.72 -19.09
N SER A 52 -7.31 18.62 -18.50
CA SER A 52 -7.45 20.07 -18.66
C SER A 52 -6.91 20.64 -19.97
N ARG A 53 -5.92 20.00 -20.61
CA ARG A 53 -5.28 20.50 -21.84
C ARG A 53 -6.14 20.35 -23.09
N GLY A 54 -6.53 21.45 -23.73
CA GLY A 54 -7.24 21.44 -25.03
C GLY A 54 -8.73 21.15 -24.93
N THR A 55 -9.45 21.27 -26.05
CA THR A 55 -10.91 21.06 -26.10
C THR A 55 -11.28 19.58 -26.05
N VAL A 56 -12.45 19.26 -25.48
CA VAL A 56 -13.00 17.91 -25.56
C VAL A 56 -13.53 17.70 -26.97
N ALA A 57 -12.83 16.90 -27.78
CA ALA A 57 -13.31 16.54 -29.11
C ALA A 57 -14.62 15.76 -28.99
N ILE A 58 -15.68 16.25 -29.65
CA ILE A 58 -16.92 15.50 -29.80
C ILE A 58 -16.61 14.28 -30.66
N GLN A 59 -16.77 13.09 -30.09
CA GLN A 59 -16.55 11.84 -30.80
C GLN A 59 -17.77 11.55 -31.68
N PRO A 60 -17.68 11.65 -33.03
CA PRO A 60 -18.83 11.51 -33.91
C PRO A 60 -19.34 10.06 -34.02
N GLY A 61 -18.52 9.08 -33.61
CA GLY A 61 -18.83 7.66 -33.68
C GLY A 61 -19.88 7.18 -32.66
N PRO A 62 -20.40 5.95 -32.83
CA PRO A 62 -21.39 5.36 -31.93
C PRO A 62 -20.96 5.37 -30.47
N ILE A 63 -19.67 5.13 -30.20
CA ILE A 63 -19.11 5.12 -28.84
C ILE A 63 -19.24 6.47 -28.13
N GLY A 64 -19.12 7.58 -28.88
CA GLY A 64 -19.28 8.94 -28.34
C GLY A 64 -20.69 9.21 -27.82
N LYS A 65 -21.69 8.52 -28.38
CA LYS A 65 -23.11 8.64 -28.06
C LYS A 65 -23.57 7.72 -26.93
N LEU A 66 -22.73 6.78 -26.49
CA LEU A 66 -23.05 5.91 -25.36
C LEU A 66 -23.14 6.74 -24.07
N SER A 67 -24.06 6.32 -23.20
CA SER A 67 -24.21 6.91 -21.86
C SER A 67 -23.02 6.53 -20.97
N THR A 68 -22.84 7.25 -19.86
CA THR A 68 -21.76 6.97 -18.92
C THR A 68 -21.86 5.55 -18.36
N GLU A 69 -23.06 5.09 -18.06
CA GLU A 69 -23.34 3.76 -17.49
C GLU A 69 -22.91 2.63 -18.44
N VAL A 70 -23.19 2.79 -19.74
CA VAL A 70 -22.74 1.80 -20.74
C VAL A 70 -21.22 1.78 -20.86
N LEU A 71 -20.58 2.95 -20.79
CA LEU A 71 -19.12 3.02 -20.82
C LEU A 71 -18.50 2.43 -19.55
N GLU A 72 -19.09 2.63 -18.36
CA GLU A 72 -18.67 1.99 -17.11
C GLU A 72 -18.81 0.47 -17.17
N MET A 73 -19.88 -0.04 -17.79
CA MET A 73 -20.03 -1.49 -18.04
C MET A 73 -18.92 -2.02 -18.95
N LEU A 74 -18.54 -1.29 -20.01
CA LEU A 74 -17.43 -1.70 -20.88
C LEU A 74 -16.11 -1.76 -20.12
N PHE A 75 -15.81 -0.79 -19.25
CA PHE A 75 -14.63 -0.86 -18.39
C PHE A 75 -14.70 -2.02 -17.39
N GLY A 76 -15.89 -2.33 -16.88
CA GLY A 76 -16.11 -3.51 -16.04
C GLY A 76 -15.82 -4.81 -16.78
N LEU A 77 -16.31 -4.94 -18.01
CA LEU A 77 -16.08 -6.12 -18.86
C LEU A 77 -14.61 -6.28 -19.27
N LEU A 78 -13.89 -5.18 -19.51
CA LEU A 78 -12.46 -5.22 -19.79
C LEU A 78 -11.61 -5.62 -18.58
N LEU A 79 -12.17 -5.62 -17.37
CA LEU A 79 -11.47 -5.93 -16.12
C LEU A 79 -12.11 -7.13 -15.41
N ASP A 80 -12.96 -7.88 -16.10
CA ASP A 80 -13.73 -8.96 -15.50
C ASP A 80 -12.85 -10.22 -15.39
N ASP A 81 -12.21 -10.39 -14.24
CA ASP A 81 -11.38 -11.56 -13.90
C ASP A 81 -12.20 -12.88 -13.80
N SER A 82 -13.51 -12.87 -14.10
CA SER A 82 -14.37 -14.04 -13.94
C SER A 82 -14.25 -15.09 -15.05
N ASP A 83 -13.52 -14.82 -16.13
CA ASP A 83 -13.21 -15.81 -17.15
C ASP A 83 -11.93 -16.60 -16.79
N PRO A 84 -12.05 -17.83 -16.25
CA PRO A 84 -10.89 -18.66 -15.90
C PRO A 84 -10.09 -19.12 -17.13
N ASP A 85 -10.65 -19.01 -18.34
CA ASP A 85 -9.99 -19.34 -19.60
C ASP A 85 -9.36 -18.09 -20.27
N SER A 86 -9.52 -16.88 -19.70
CA SER A 86 -8.85 -15.68 -20.20
C SER A 86 -7.34 -15.85 -20.11
N SER A 87 -6.66 -15.59 -21.23
CA SER A 87 -5.27 -16.00 -21.43
C SER A 87 -4.25 -15.26 -20.56
N ASP A 88 -4.59 -14.11 -19.96
CA ASP A 88 -3.78 -13.43 -18.96
C ASP A 88 -4.57 -12.24 -18.35
N PRO A 89 -4.91 -12.20 -17.03
CA PRO A 89 -5.62 -11.06 -16.39
C PRO A 89 -4.86 -9.71 -16.46
N ASN A 90 -3.69 -9.69 -17.09
CA ASN A 90 -2.90 -8.50 -17.31
C ASN A 90 -3.09 -7.82 -18.66
N GLU A 91 -3.52 -8.54 -19.69
CA GLU A 91 -3.89 -7.92 -20.97
C GLU A 91 -5.09 -6.98 -20.76
N ASP A 92 -6.04 -7.41 -19.94
CA ASP A 92 -7.23 -6.69 -19.50
C ASP A 92 -6.95 -5.29 -18.93
N PHE A 93 -5.93 -5.15 -18.07
CA PHE A 93 -5.59 -3.85 -17.50
C PHE A 93 -4.91 -2.92 -18.50
N LEU A 94 -4.06 -3.46 -19.37
CA LEU A 94 -3.48 -2.67 -20.46
C LEU A 94 -4.57 -2.19 -21.43
N ASP A 95 -5.49 -3.06 -21.79
CA ASP A 95 -6.63 -2.75 -22.65
C ASP A 95 -7.53 -1.69 -22.01
N CYS A 96 -7.79 -1.80 -20.71
CA CYS A 96 -8.48 -0.76 -19.94
C CYS A 96 -7.77 0.60 -20.06
N ILE A 97 -6.44 0.66 -19.93
CA ILE A 97 -5.68 1.90 -20.06
C ILE A 97 -5.71 2.43 -21.49
N ILE A 98 -5.46 1.58 -22.50
CA ILE A 98 -5.46 1.95 -23.92
C ILE A 98 -6.85 2.50 -24.31
N PHE A 99 -7.91 1.83 -23.86
CA PHE A 99 -9.27 2.26 -24.07
C PHE A 99 -9.55 3.62 -23.40
N ALA A 100 -9.10 3.81 -22.16
CA ALA A 100 -9.26 5.08 -21.46
C ALA A 100 -8.57 6.24 -22.18
N ILE A 101 -7.36 6.06 -22.69
CA ILE A 101 -6.59 7.17 -23.29
C ILE A 101 -7.04 7.55 -24.71
N CYS A 102 -7.88 6.75 -25.37
CA CYS A 102 -8.41 7.05 -26.70
C CYS A 102 -9.14 8.40 -26.79
N CYS A 103 -9.82 8.84 -25.72
CA CYS A 103 -10.34 10.20 -25.65
C CYS A 103 -10.60 10.66 -24.21
N LYS A 104 -10.71 11.98 -24.00
CA LYS A 104 -10.94 12.57 -22.67
C LYS A 104 -12.20 12.06 -21.95
N LYS A 105 -13.28 11.79 -22.68
CA LYS A 105 -14.52 11.25 -22.10
C LYS A 105 -14.26 9.87 -21.49
N LEU A 106 -13.57 9.00 -22.24
CA LEU A 106 -13.20 7.67 -21.78
C LEU A 106 -12.21 7.74 -20.62
N LEU A 107 -11.20 8.61 -20.69
CA LEU A 107 -10.24 8.80 -19.59
C LEU A 107 -10.92 9.27 -18.31
N THR A 108 -11.88 10.20 -18.42
CA THR A 108 -12.64 10.73 -17.27
C THR A 108 -13.44 9.65 -16.56
N ILE A 109 -14.00 8.70 -17.31
CA ILE A 109 -14.78 7.57 -16.78
C ILE A 109 -13.84 6.47 -16.27
N GLY A 110 -12.89 6.07 -17.12
CA GLY A 110 -11.93 4.99 -16.86
C GLY A 110 -11.00 5.23 -15.68
N LYS A 111 -10.73 6.48 -15.29
CA LYS A 111 -9.85 6.79 -14.16
C LYS A 111 -10.23 6.05 -12.87
N ARG A 112 -11.53 5.90 -12.59
CA ARG A 112 -12.02 5.17 -11.40
C ARG A 112 -11.66 3.69 -11.48
N HIS A 113 -11.82 3.10 -12.66
CA HIS A 113 -11.48 1.70 -12.93
C HIS A 113 -9.97 1.48 -12.84
N ILE A 114 -9.17 2.37 -13.45
CA ILE A 114 -7.70 2.33 -13.38
C ILE A 114 -7.24 2.42 -11.92
N LEU A 115 -7.75 3.38 -11.14
CA LEU A 115 -7.40 3.52 -9.73
C LEU A 115 -7.79 2.27 -8.92
N HIS A 116 -8.99 1.74 -9.14
CA HIS A 116 -9.44 0.52 -8.46
C HIS A 116 -8.49 -0.65 -8.75
N THR A 117 -8.10 -0.85 -10.01
CA THR A 117 -7.17 -1.89 -10.40
C THR A 117 -5.76 -1.67 -9.82
N LEU A 118 -5.26 -0.42 -9.79
CA LEU A 118 -4.00 -0.09 -9.13
C LEU A 118 -4.04 -0.41 -7.64
N VAL A 119 -5.11 -0.05 -6.93
CA VAL A 119 -5.30 -0.39 -5.51
C VAL A 119 -5.34 -1.92 -5.34
N ALA A 120 -6.08 -2.64 -6.16
CA ALA A 120 -6.17 -4.10 -6.08
C ALA A 120 -4.82 -4.82 -6.32
N ARG A 121 -3.99 -4.26 -7.20
CA ARG A 121 -2.66 -4.81 -7.57
C ARG A 121 -1.57 -4.45 -6.57
N HIS A 122 -1.54 -3.21 -6.09
CA HIS A 122 -0.42 -2.67 -5.31
C HIS A 122 -0.72 -2.58 -3.81
N ALA A 123 -1.93 -2.21 -3.41
CA ALA A 123 -2.35 -2.13 -2.01
C ALA A 123 -2.94 -3.46 -1.52
N ARG A 124 -2.26 -4.59 -1.79
CA ARG A 124 -2.83 -5.94 -1.61
C ARG A 124 -3.16 -6.29 -0.15
N ALA A 125 -2.41 -5.74 0.79
CA ALA A 125 -2.64 -5.97 2.22
C ALA A 125 -3.63 -4.96 2.81
N ALA A 126 -3.97 -3.90 2.07
CA ALA A 126 -4.90 -2.89 2.54
C ALA A 126 -6.29 -3.47 2.80
N ASP A 127 -6.84 -3.12 3.96
CA ASP A 127 -8.12 -3.58 4.49
C ASP A 127 -8.28 -5.10 4.62
N CYS A 128 -7.19 -5.87 4.57
CA CYS A 128 -7.20 -7.31 4.75
C CYS A 128 -6.95 -7.70 6.22
N ARG A 129 -7.43 -8.87 6.66
CA ARG A 129 -7.05 -9.48 7.95
C ARG A 129 -5.56 -9.85 7.91
N LEU A 130 -4.74 -9.11 8.65
CA LEU A 130 -3.30 -9.36 8.75
C LEU A 130 -2.94 -9.95 10.11
N ILE A 131 -2.03 -10.91 10.12
CA ILE A 131 -1.54 -11.52 11.36
C ILE A 131 -0.05 -11.82 11.28
N CYS A 132 0.67 -11.48 12.34
CA CYS A 132 2.05 -11.89 12.56
C CYS A 132 2.04 -13.12 13.46
N LEU A 133 2.58 -14.24 13.00
CA LEU A 133 2.57 -15.50 13.73
C LEU A 133 3.97 -16.04 13.92
N GLY A 134 4.22 -16.56 15.12
CA GLY A 134 5.40 -17.36 15.42
C GLY A 134 5.15 -18.84 15.10
N GLY A 135 6.19 -19.59 14.75
CA GLY A 135 6.09 -21.02 14.47
C GLY A 135 5.59 -21.90 15.63
N TYR A 136 5.48 -21.35 16.84
CA TYR A 136 4.90 -22.02 18.01
C TYR A 136 3.48 -21.54 18.36
N ALA A 137 2.81 -20.80 17.46
CA ALA A 137 1.41 -20.42 17.63
C ALA A 137 0.49 -21.64 17.37
N TYR A 138 0.42 -22.54 18.35
CA TYR A 138 -0.39 -23.76 18.30
C TYR A 138 -1.84 -23.49 18.72
N PRO A 139 -2.79 -24.36 18.33
CA PRO A 139 -4.15 -24.31 18.88
C PRO A 139 -4.14 -24.44 20.42
N PRO A 140 -4.96 -23.68 21.15
CA PRO A 140 -6.01 -22.77 20.66
C PRO A 140 -5.53 -21.36 20.29
N ASP A 141 -4.28 -21.00 20.56
CA ASP A 141 -3.75 -19.62 20.51
C ASP A 141 -3.23 -19.19 19.11
N GLN A 142 -3.55 -19.96 18.07
CA GLN A 142 -3.08 -19.75 16.70
C GLN A 142 -3.65 -18.49 16.02
N ALA A 143 -4.74 -17.93 16.54
CA ALA A 143 -5.38 -16.72 16.04
C ALA A 143 -6.29 -16.11 17.11
N PRO A 144 -6.51 -14.77 17.09
CA PRO A 144 -7.48 -14.13 17.97
C PRO A 144 -8.91 -14.69 17.77
N PRO A 145 -9.74 -14.75 18.84
CA PRO A 145 -11.10 -15.24 18.74
C PRO A 145 -11.93 -14.52 17.67
N GLY A 146 -12.60 -15.29 16.81
CA GLY A 146 -13.45 -14.76 15.73
C GLY A 146 -12.68 -14.17 14.54
N MET A 147 -11.36 -14.20 14.55
CA MET A 147 -10.57 -13.80 13.38
C MET A 147 -10.77 -14.77 12.22
N LEU A 148 -10.66 -16.08 12.48
CA LEU A 148 -10.88 -17.14 11.50
C LEU A 148 -12.37 -17.54 11.47
N THR A 149 -12.87 -17.81 10.28
CA THR A 149 -14.21 -18.37 10.06
C THR A 149 -14.22 -19.87 10.36
N ASP A 150 -15.39 -20.43 10.67
CA ASP A 150 -15.54 -21.88 10.89
C ASP A 150 -15.06 -22.71 9.70
N ALA A 151 -15.27 -22.21 8.47
CA ALA A 151 -14.81 -22.86 7.25
C ALA A 151 -13.28 -22.86 7.13
N GLU A 152 -12.60 -21.77 7.50
CA GLU A 152 -11.14 -21.70 7.52
C GLU A 152 -10.56 -22.62 8.60
N LEU A 153 -11.19 -22.69 9.78
CA LEU A 153 -10.78 -23.61 10.86
C LEU A 153 -10.93 -25.08 10.43
N GLU A 154 -12.05 -25.43 9.80
CA GLU A 154 -12.29 -26.78 9.29
C GLU A 154 -11.29 -27.14 8.18
N GLU A 155 -10.97 -26.20 7.29
CA GLU A 155 -9.97 -26.41 6.25
C GLU A 155 -8.58 -26.69 6.85
N ILE A 156 -8.15 -25.90 7.84
CA ILE A 156 -6.88 -26.12 8.55
C ILE A 156 -6.87 -27.49 9.23
N ALA A 157 -7.98 -27.89 9.86
CA ALA A 157 -8.08 -29.15 10.59
C ALA A 157 -8.09 -30.40 9.69
N THR A 158 -8.63 -30.28 8.47
CA THR A 158 -8.86 -31.39 7.54
C THR A 158 -7.79 -31.51 6.44
N THR A 159 -6.99 -30.47 6.24
CA THR A 159 -5.90 -30.49 5.27
C THR A 159 -4.84 -31.53 5.67
N PRO A 160 -4.55 -32.53 4.83
CA PRO A 160 -3.53 -33.53 5.13
C PRO A 160 -2.15 -32.89 5.23
N ASP A 161 -1.39 -33.27 6.25
CA ASP A 161 0.03 -32.94 6.33
C ASP A 161 0.80 -33.83 5.33
N LEU A 162 1.69 -33.23 4.56
CA LEU A 162 2.49 -33.97 3.57
C LEU A 162 3.45 -34.97 4.24
N ASP A 163 3.80 -34.74 5.50
CA ASP A 163 4.71 -35.61 6.26
C ASP A 163 4.00 -36.44 7.34
N GLU A 164 2.68 -36.69 7.22
CA GLU A 164 1.87 -37.37 8.24
C GLU A 164 2.40 -38.76 8.68
N ASP A 165 3.06 -39.47 7.76
CA ASP A 165 3.70 -40.78 8.03
C ASP A 165 4.99 -40.69 8.86
N SER A 166 5.52 -39.49 9.08
CA SER A 166 6.82 -39.27 9.76
C SER A 166 6.71 -38.95 11.26
N TYR A 167 5.50 -38.70 11.77
CA TYR A 167 5.34 -38.25 13.16
C TYR A 167 5.43 -39.38 14.17
N GLU A 168 6.16 -39.10 15.24
CA GLU A 168 6.30 -40.04 16.36
C GLU A 168 5.07 -40.01 17.30
N SER A 169 4.21 -38.97 17.21
CA SER A 169 3.06 -38.78 18.11
C SER A 169 1.86 -38.05 17.47
N VAL A 170 0.67 -38.24 18.06
CA VAL A 170 -0.58 -37.54 17.68
C VAL A 170 -0.51 -36.05 18.00
N GLU A 171 0.16 -35.70 19.10
CA GLU A 171 0.37 -34.33 19.54
C GLU A 171 1.18 -33.52 18.52
N GLU A 172 2.20 -34.14 17.90
CA GLU A 172 3.00 -33.51 16.85
C GLU A 172 2.17 -33.29 15.57
N ALA A 173 1.31 -34.25 15.21
CA ALA A 173 0.37 -34.09 14.10
C ALA A 173 -0.65 -32.96 14.35
N ILE A 174 -1.15 -32.82 15.57
CA ILE A 174 -2.06 -31.71 15.95
C ILE A 174 -1.31 -30.37 15.94
N ALA A 175 -0.08 -30.33 16.44
CA ALA A 175 0.75 -29.12 16.46
C ALA A 175 1.04 -28.59 15.04
N ARG A 176 1.11 -29.48 14.04
CA ARG A 176 1.26 -29.07 12.64
C ARG A 176 -0.01 -28.60 11.97
N ARG A 177 -1.18 -28.99 12.46
CA ARG A 177 -2.49 -28.45 12.03
C ARG A 177 -2.78 -27.09 12.67
N CYS A 178 -1.83 -26.17 12.55
CA CYS A 178 -1.96 -24.78 12.98
C CYS A 178 -1.88 -23.82 11.79
N LEU A 179 -2.44 -22.62 11.95
CA LEU A 179 -2.48 -21.59 10.91
C LEU A 179 -1.08 -21.25 10.37
N TYR A 180 -0.05 -21.21 11.22
CA TYR A 180 1.32 -20.89 10.78
C TYR A 180 1.83 -21.89 9.73
N ASN A 181 1.74 -23.19 10.01
CA ASN A 181 2.20 -24.22 9.08
C ASN A 181 1.29 -24.32 7.85
N PHE A 182 -0.03 -24.30 8.07
CA PHE A 182 -1.01 -24.31 6.98
C PHE A 182 -0.78 -23.16 6.00
N ALA A 183 -0.65 -21.92 6.50
CA ALA A 183 -0.38 -20.75 5.68
C ALA A 183 1.02 -20.84 5.05
N GLY A 184 2.03 -21.27 5.81
CA GLY A 184 3.39 -21.50 5.30
C GLY A 184 3.43 -22.43 4.10
N GLU A 185 2.58 -23.44 4.02
CA GLU A 185 2.54 -24.39 2.91
C GLU A 185 1.57 -24.00 1.79
N ARG A 186 0.40 -23.47 2.14
CA ARG A 186 -0.72 -23.28 1.19
C ARG A 186 -0.86 -21.85 0.69
N TYR A 187 -0.35 -20.86 1.40
CA TYR A 187 -0.45 -19.47 0.98
C TYR A 187 0.61 -19.18 -0.08
N LYS A 188 0.25 -18.34 -1.05
CA LYS A 188 1.17 -17.91 -2.10
C LYS A 188 2.11 -16.83 -1.54
N PRO A 189 3.40 -16.82 -1.91
CA PRO A 189 4.25 -15.68 -1.59
C PRO A 189 3.64 -14.41 -2.20
N ALA A 190 3.53 -13.35 -1.40
CA ALA A 190 2.97 -12.07 -1.83
C ALA A 190 3.74 -11.50 -3.03
N SER A 191 5.07 -11.70 -3.06
CA SER A 191 5.93 -11.35 -4.18
C SER A 191 5.51 -12.08 -5.46
N MET A 192 5.20 -13.37 -5.39
CA MET A 192 4.74 -14.15 -6.55
C MET A 192 3.38 -13.65 -7.05
N ALA A 193 2.42 -13.43 -6.14
CA ALA A 193 1.12 -12.88 -6.50
C ALA A 193 1.23 -11.49 -7.15
N TYR A 194 2.13 -10.65 -6.61
CA TYR A 194 2.47 -9.35 -7.16
C TYR A 194 3.08 -9.47 -8.56
N TRP A 195 4.10 -10.31 -8.74
CA TRP A 195 4.77 -10.50 -10.04
C TRP A 195 3.81 -11.04 -11.09
N THR A 196 2.95 -12.01 -10.75
CA THR A 196 1.94 -12.52 -11.67
C THR A 196 1.00 -11.42 -12.18
N LEU A 197 0.71 -10.38 -11.39
CA LEU A 197 -0.18 -9.28 -11.78
C LEU A 197 0.53 -8.06 -12.37
N PHE A 198 1.85 -8.03 -12.36
CA PHE A 198 2.62 -6.87 -12.80
C PHE A 198 3.54 -7.18 -13.97
N ASP A 199 4.08 -8.39 -14.02
CA ASP A 199 5.12 -8.77 -14.97
C ASP A 199 4.66 -8.70 -16.43
N PRO A 200 3.46 -9.17 -16.83
CA PRO A 200 3.06 -9.09 -18.24
C PRO A 200 2.86 -7.64 -18.70
N PHE A 201 2.18 -6.81 -17.89
CA PHE A 201 2.03 -5.39 -18.17
C PHE A 201 3.40 -4.70 -18.29
N ARG A 202 4.33 -4.99 -17.37
CA ARG A 202 5.70 -4.49 -17.41
C ARG A 202 6.42 -4.93 -18.68
N ARG A 203 6.32 -6.21 -19.07
CA ARG A 203 6.94 -6.75 -20.29
C ARG A 203 6.44 -6.02 -21.53
N THR A 204 5.13 -5.80 -21.65
CA THR A 204 4.57 -5.07 -22.79
C THR A 204 5.05 -3.61 -22.84
N VAL A 205 5.14 -2.94 -21.68
CA VAL A 205 5.70 -1.58 -21.61
C VAL A 205 7.19 -1.56 -21.96
N ASP A 206 7.96 -2.55 -21.50
CA ASP A 206 9.38 -2.70 -21.82
C ASP A 206 9.58 -3.01 -23.32
N GLU A 207 8.71 -3.81 -23.93
CA GLU A 207 8.70 -4.05 -25.38
C GLU A 207 8.42 -2.78 -26.17
N PHE A 208 7.44 -1.96 -25.77
CA PHE A 208 7.22 -0.65 -26.39
C PHE A 208 8.46 0.25 -26.29
N TYR A 209 9.15 0.23 -25.15
CA TYR A 209 10.38 0.99 -24.97
C TYR A 209 11.52 0.50 -25.85
N ILE A 210 11.70 -0.83 -25.96
CA ILE A 210 12.69 -1.46 -26.84
C ILE A 210 12.40 -1.11 -28.30
N LEU A 211 11.15 -1.27 -28.75
CA LEU A 211 10.70 -0.92 -30.09
C LEU A 211 10.91 0.57 -30.38
N GLN A 212 10.59 1.44 -29.42
CA GLN A 212 10.79 2.89 -29.58
C GLN A 212 12.27 3.25 -29.76
N ARG A 213 13.17 2.51 -29.09
CA ARG A 213 14.62 2.71 -29.20
C ARG A 213 15.19 2.14 -30.50
N GLN A 214 14.65 1.02 -30.99
CA GLN A 214 15.10 0.37 -32.22
C GLN A 214 14.58 1.07 -33.47
N ASP A 215 13.28 1.36 -33.50
CA ASP A 215 12.61 2.05 -34.61
C ASP A 215 11.54 3.03 -34.08
N PRO A 216 11.92 4.30 -33.87
CA PRO A 216 10.99 5.32 -33.43
C PRO A 216 9.82 5.56 -34.40
N THR A 217 9.92 5.14 -35.67
CA THR A 217 8.88 5.37 -36.67
C THR A 217 7.72 4.39 -36.51
N VAL A 218 8.01 3.11 -36.27
CA VAL A 218 7.00 2.06 -36.03
C VAL A 218 6.18 2.35 -34.77
N VAL A 219 6.82 2.82 -33.70
CA VAL A 219 6.07 3.16 -32.49
C VAL A 219 5.26 4.44 -32.69
N ARG A 220 5.79 5.45 -33.39
CA ARG A 220 5.05 6.69 -33.69
C ARG A 220 3.83 6.48 -34.58
N THR A 221 3.79 5.43 -35.39
CA THR A 221 2.59 5.11 -36.18
C THR A 221 1.49 4.49 -35.32
N MET A 222 1.84 3.81 -34.22
CA MET A 222 0.87 3.17 -33.32
C MET A 222 0.44 4.09 -32.17
N PHE A 223 1.40 4.76 -31.54
CA PHE A 223 1.19 5.58 -30.35
C PHE A 223 1.98 6.89 -30.45
N SER A 224 1.36 7.99 -30.03
CA SER A 224 2.12 9.21 -29.83
C SER A 224 3.08 9.05 -28.64
N LYS A 225 4.12 9.88 -28.58
CA LYS A 225 5.02 9.92 -27.41
C LYS A 225 4.24 10.18 -26.11
N LEU A 226 3.16 10.99 -26.19
CA LEU A 226 2.30 11.30 -25.07
C LEU A 226 1.53 10.04 -24.61
N ASP A 227 0.99 9.26 -25.55
CA ASP A 227 0.21 8.05 -25.22
C ASP A 227 1.05 7.03 -24.46
N LEU A 228 2.30 6.79 -24.88
CA LEU A 228 3.21 5.89 -24.16
C LEU A 228 3.54 6.39 -22.76
N GLU A 229 3.71 7.71 -22.60
CA GLU A 229 3.92 8.31 -21.28
C GLU A 229 2.68 8.13 -20.40
N MET A 230 1.49 8.30 -20.96
CA MET A 230 0.22 8.05 -20.27
C MET A 230 0.08 6.58 -19.87
N ILE A 231 0.32 5.64 -20.78
CA ILE A 231 0.26 4.20 -20.49
C ILE A 231 1.16 3.84 -19.32
N ARG A 232 2.42 4.28 -19.37
CA ARG A 232 3.41 3.99 -18.32
C ARG A 232 2.98 4.54 -16.96
N LYS A 233 2.54 5.81 -16.90
CA LYS A 233 2.15 6.46 -15.64
C LYS A 233 0.85 5.88 -15.09
N LEU A 234 -0.16 5.65 -15.94
CA LEU A 234 -1.44 5.08 -15.51
C LEU A 234 -1.33 3.61 -15.10
N GLY A 235 -0.40 2.87 -15.70
CA GLY A 235 -0.11 1.49 -15.31
C GLY A 235 0.81 1.36 -14.11
N GLY A 236 1.30 2.47 -13.54
CA GLY A 236 2.20 2.43 -12.39
C GLY A 236 3.53 1.73 -12.68
N VAL A 237 4.03 1.72 -13.92
CA VAL A 237 5.32 1.08 -14.27
C VAL A 237 6.46 2.08 -14.26
N GLY A 238 7.47 1.84 -13.41
CA GLY A 238 8.78 2.47 -13.49
C GLY A 238 9.84 1.50 -13.99
N CYS A 239 11.03 2.00 -14.33
CA CYS A 239 12.13 1.19 -14.89
C CYS A 239 12.68 0.12 -13.92
N LEU A 240 12.52 0.33 -12.61
CA LEU A 240 13.07 -0.54 -11.56
C LEU A 240 12.07 -0.88 -10.45
N ALA A 241 10.98 -0.12 -10.34
CA ALA A 241 9.94 -0.28 -9.33
C ALA A 241 8.64 0.37 -9.84
N PRO A 242 7.49 0.11 -9.19
CA PRO A 242 6.25 0.77 -9.54
C PRO A 242 6.38 2.29 -9.51
N GLY A 243 5.96 2.95 -10.59
CA GLY A 243 5.90 4.41 -10.71
C GLY A 243 4.64 4.98 -10.06
N LEU A 244 4.23 4.44 -8.92
CA LEU A 244 3.01 4.83 -8.24
C LEU A 244 3.16 6.20 -7.59
N GLU A 245 2.12 7.00 -7.69
CA GLU A 245 2.01 8.22 -6.92
C GLU A 245 1.21 7.94 -5.65
N TYR A 246 1.62 8.60 -4.57
CA TYR A 246 0.94 8.52 -3.29
C TYR A 246 0.61 9.92 -2.81
N ALA A 247 -0.35 9.98 -1.90
CA ALA A 247 -0.70 11.21 -1.21
C ALA A 247 0.51 11.84 -0.51
N GLU A 248 0.71 13.13 -0.72
CA GLU A 248 1.68 13.93 0.01
C GLU A 248 1.09 14.33 1.38
N GLY A 249 1.94 14.39 2.40
CA GLY A 249 1.58 14.85 3.74
C GLY A 249 1.83 13.81 4.83
N PRO A 250 1.44 14.12 6.08
CA PRO A 250 1.61 13.21 7.21
C PRO A 250 0.83 11.91 7.00
N ARG A 251 1.55 10.80 7.07
CA ARG A 251 1.03 9.45 6.84
C ARG A 251 0.55 8.86 8.16
N VAL A 252 -0.52 8.08 8.08
CA VAL A 252 -1.11 7.36 9.21
C VAL A 252 -1.37 5.91 8.86
N LEU A 253 -1.00 5.00 9.76
CA LEU A 253 -1.45 3.62 9.74
C LEU A 253 -2.82 3.55 10.42
N CYS A 254 -3.85 3.20 9.66
CA CYS A 254 -5.22 3.12 10.14
C CYS A 254 -5.60 1.67 10.42
N ASN A 255 -6.00 1.36 11.64
CA ASN A 255 -6.72 0.13 11.98
C ASN A 255 -8.23 0.37 11.75
N THR A 256 -8.73 -0.10 10.61
CA THR A 256 -10.12 0.14 10.17
C THR A 256 -11.13 -0.70 10.94
N THR A 257 -10.71 -1.81 11.57
CA THR A 257 -11.57 -2.60 12.47
C THR A 257 -11.94 -1.80 13.71
N LYS A 258 -10.93 -1.22 14.38
CA LYS A 258 -11.10 -0.54 15.67
C LYS A 258 -11.40 0.95 15.57
N GLY A 259 -11.04 1.58 14.45
CA GLY A 259 -11.11 3.03 14.32
C GLY A 259 -9.98 3.71 15.09
N GLU A 260 -8.80 3.09 15.12
CA GLU A 260 -7.59 3.61 15.75
C GLU A 260 -6.54 3.92 14.69
N TYR A 261 -5.66 4.89 14.92
CA TYR A 261 -4.57 5.20 14.00
C TYR A 261 -3.27 5.58 14.70
N VAL A 262 -2.16 5.41 13.97
CA VAL A 262 -0.81 5.82 14.36
C VAL A 262 -0.26 6.79 13.33
N ARG A 263 0.32 7.89 13.79
CA ARG A 263 1.05 8.85 12.96
C ARG A 263 2.49 8.40 12.73
N GLU A 264 2.90 8.34 11.48
CA GLU A 264 4.24 7.88 11.11
C GLU A 264 5.33 8.88 11.52
N ASP A 265 5.09 10.17 11.35
CA ASP A 265 6.04 11.26 11.61
C ASP A 265 6.43 11.43 13.08
N THR A 266 5.66 10.81 13.96
CA THR A 266 5.86 10.83 15.42
C THR A 266 6.46 9.53 15.96
N LEU A 267 6.51 8.47 15.15
CA LEU A 267 7.16 7.24 15.58
C LEU A 267 8.67 7.45 15.63
N VAL A 268 9.29 6.88 16.64
CA VAL A 268 10.75 6.81 16.68
C VAL A 268 11.24 6.03 15.45
N TRP A 269 11.91 6.72 14.54
CA TRP A 269 12.51 6.10 13.36
C TRP A 269 13.91 5.58 13.68
N TRP A 270 14.23 4.40 13.17
CA TRP A 270 15.45 3.67 13.45
C TRP A 270 16.20 3.26 12.18
N GLU A 271 17.52 3.45 12.22
CA GLU A 271 18.51 2.86 11.31
C GLU A 271 19.51 2.08 12.18
N VAL A 272 19.12 0.92 12.74
CA VAL A 272 19.99 0.16 13.66
C VAL A 272 20.26 -1.24 13.12
N GLY A 273 21.44 -1.76 13.44
CA GLY A 273 21.93 -3.06 12.96
C GLY A 273 21.19 -4.25 13.57
N TYR A 274 21.16 -5.35 12.84
CA TYR A 274 20.47 -6.60 13.16
C TYR A 274 20.88 -7.19 14.52
N THR A 275 19.92 -7.38 15.43
CA THR A 275 20.06 -8.27 16.60
C THR A 275 19.06 -9.42 16.51
N ILE A 276 19.34 -10.52 17.22
CA ILE A 276 18.60 -11.81 17.11
C ILE A 276 17.61 -11.99 18.27
N ALA A 277 17.74 -11.21 19.35
CA ALA A 277 16.88 -11.26 20.53
C ALA A 277 16.25 -9.89 20.78
N MET A 278 15.18 -9.85 21.56
CA MET A 278 14.57 -8.62 22.06
C MET A 278 14.34 -8.79 23.55
N CYS A 279 14.87 -7.88 24.35
CA CYS A 279 14.54 -7.80 25.77
C CYS A 279 13.21 -7.06 25.95
N CYS A 280 12.23 -7.72 26.56
CA CYS A 280 10.92 -7.16 26.82
C CYS A 280 10.49 -7.58 28.23
N ASP A 281 10.05 -6.63 29.05
CA ASP A 281 9.51 -6.99 30.36
C ASP A 281 8.19 -7.75 30.23
N GLU A 282 7.73 -8.38 31.31
CA GLU A 282 6.56 -9.26 31.26
C GLU A 282 5.25 -8.50 30.93
N GLU A 283 5.15 -7.22 31.30
CA GLU A 283 3.97 -6.38 31.01
C GLU A 283 3.87 -6.07 29.51
N HIS A 284 4.98 -5.63 28.90
CA HIS A 284 5.03 -5.33 27.47
C HIS A 284 5.00 -6.60 26.63
N ARG A 285 5.56 -7.70 27.14
CA ARG A 285 5.50 -9.02 26.51
C ARG A 285 4.06 -9.50 26.37
N ALA A 286 3.24 -9.35 27.42
CA ALA A 286 1.83 -9.70 27.36
C ALA A 286 1.09 -8.92 26.25
N ARG A 287 1.44 -7.66 26.03
CA ARG A 287 0.90 -6.83 24.94
C ARG A 287 1.35 -7.25 23.54
N LEU A 288 2.46 -8.00 23.42
CA LEU A 288 2.99 -8.49 22.15
C LEU A 288 2.47 -9.88 21.77
N VAL A 289 2.35 -10.79 22.75
CA VAL A 289 1.91 -12.17 22.53
C VAL A 289 0.45 -12.23 22.05
N GLU A 290 -0.40 -11.38 22.61
CA GLU A 290 -1.79 -11.19 22.18
C GLU A 290 -1.96 -9.79 21.61
N GLY A 291 -1.14 -9.49 20.60
CA GLY A 291 -1.08 -8.17 19.96
C GLY A 291 -2.49 -7.62 19.75
N PRO A 292 -2.83 -6.44 20.29
CA PRO A 292 -4.20 -5.96 20.30
C PRO A 292 -4.75 -5.76 18.89
N TRP A 293 -3.91 -5.70 17.87
CA TRP A 293 -4.33 -5.58 16.47
C TRP A 293 -4.07 -6.82 15.61
N ALA A 294 -3.77 -7.96 16.23
CA ALA A 294 -3.65 -9.21 15.50
C ALA A 294 -4.99 -9.53 14.81
N GLY A 295 -4.94 -9.86 13.52
CA GLY A 295 -6.13 -10.15 12.71
C GLY A 295 -6.96 -8.93 12.29
N ASP A 296 -6.58 -7.71 12.69
CA ASP A 296 -7.29 -6.50 12.27
C ASP A 296 -6.98 -6.12 10.81
N ARG A 297 -7.78 -5.18 10.30
CA ARG A 297 -7.68 -4.64 8.95
C ARG A 297 -6.94 -3.30 8.97
N PHE A 298 -5.95 -3.16 8.09
CA PHE A 298 -5.07 -2.00 8.09
C PHE A 298 -4.96 -1.34 6.72
N ARG A 299 -4.69 -0.03 6.69
CA ARG A 299 -4.24 0.68 5.49
C ARG A 299 -3.40 1.90 5.87
N ILE A 300 -2.53 2.34 4.96
CA ILE A 300 -1.74 3.55 5.10
C ILE A 300 -2.29 4.62 4.15
N VAL A 301 -2.67 5.76 4.73
CA VAL A 301 -3.22 6.92 4.03
C VAL A 301 -2.67 8.21 4.64
N THR A 302 -3.02 9.37 4.08
CA THR A 302 -2.78 10.65 4.75
C THR A 302 -3.92 10.99 5.72
N VAL A 303 -3.64 11.85 6.70
CA VAL A 303 -4.65 12.30 7.70
C VAL A 303 -5.93 12.83 7.02
N GLY A 304 -5.78 13.55 5.89
CA GLY A 304 -6.91 14.10 5.13
C GLY A 304 -7.73 13.07 4.34
N GLU A 305 -7.24 11.84 4.23
CA GLU A 305 -7.85 10.75 3.46
C GLU A 305 -8.29 9.56 4.32
N MET A 306 -8.26 9.70 5.64
CA MET A 306 -8.77 8.67 6.53
C MET A 306 -10.23 8.35 6.17
N PRO A 307 -10.58 7.07 5.93
CA PRO A 307 -11.93 6.73 5.53
C PRO A 307 -12.92 7.02 6.66
N PRO A 308 -14.18 7.33 6.35
CA PRO A 308 -15.20 7.47 7.37
C PRO A 308 -15.43 6.13 8.08
N LEU A 309 -15.56 6.16 9.40
CA LEU A 309 -15.88 4.95 10.17
C LEU A 309 -17.38 4.66 10.13
N THR A 310 -17.73 3.37 10.10
CA THR A 310 -19.11 2.91 10.20
C THR A 310 -19.73 3.31 11.54
N GLY A 311 -21.02 3.67 11.51
CA GLY A 311 -21.78 4.02 12.71
C GLY A 311 -21.43 5.40 13.31
N GLY A 312 -20.80 6.30 12.56
CA GLY A 312 -20.48 7.65 13.02
C GLY A 312 -19.38 7.69 14.09
N ARG A 313 -18.60 6.62 14.24
CA ARG A 313 -17.44 6.57 15.13
C ARG A 313 -16.40 7.61 14.69
N LYS A 314 -15.61 8.08 15.65
CA LYS A 314 -14.46 8.97 15.40
C LYS A 314 -13.16 8.18 15.52
N TRP A 315 -12.18 8.55 14.71
CA TRP A 315 -10.82 8.02 14.79
C TRP A 315 -10.18 8.37 16.14
N LYS A 316 -9.58 7.37 16.78
CA LYS A 316 -8.80 7.52 18.01
C LYS A 316 -7.32 7.47 17.66
N ASP A 317 -6.62 8.55 17.99
CA ASP A 317 -5.16 8.60 17.89
C ASP A 317 -4.55 7.78 19.02
N VAL A 318 -3.81 6.71 18.68
CA VAL A 318 -3.08 5.87 19.66
C VAL A 318 -1.57 5.95 19.47
N THR A 319 -1.11 6.99 18.77
CA THR A 319 0.29 7.18 18.43
C THR A 319 1.20 7.12 19.64
N ARG A 320 0.80 7.78 20.74
CA ARG A 320 1.62 7.85 21.95
C ARG A 320 1.77 6.47 22.59
N GLU A 321 0.68 5.74 22.74
CA GLU A 321 0.65 4.41 23.37
C GLU A 321 1.47 3.39 22.58
N VAL A 322 1.49 3.51 21.24
CA VAL A 322 2.32 2.68 20.35
C VAL A 322 3.78 3.12 20.43
N ASN A 323 4.06 4.42 20.41
CA ASN A 323 5.42 4.92 20.49
C ASN A 323 6.08 4.61 21.84
N GLU A 324 5.33 4.64 22.95
CA GLU A 324 5.80 4.21 24.27
C GLU A 324 6.20 2.74 24.29
N LEU A 325 5.37 1.87 23.69
CA LEU A 325 5.69 0.45 23.54
C LEU A 325 6.95 0.26 22.70
N LEU A 326 7.06 0.94 21.56
CA LEU A 326 8.26 0.87 20.72
C LEU A 326 9.48 1.30 21.53
N CYS A 327 9.47 2.51 22.12
CA CYS A 327 10.55 3.02 22.98
C CYS A 327 10.99 2.04 24.06
N HIS A 328 10.07 1.31 24.69
CA HIS A 328 10.42 0.29 25.67
C HIS A 328 11.22 -0.88 25.05
N LEU A 329 10.77 -1.39 23.89
CA LEU A 329 11.51 -2.42 23.15
C LEU A 329 12.90 -1.91 22.74
N LEU A 330 12.99 -0.63 22.40
CA LEU A 330 14.25 0.03 22.04
C LEU A 330 15.22 0.14 23.22
N GLU A 331 14.73 0.59 24.37
CA GLU A 331 15.52 0.76 25.58
C GLU A 331 16.08 -0.56 26.09
N GLY A 332 15.28 -1.64 25.99
CA GLY A 332 15.69 -2.98 26.38
C GLY A 332 16.84 -3.53 25.52
N GLU A 333 16.83 -3.25 24.23
CA GLU A 333 17.79 -3.83 23.27
C GLU A 333 19.03 -2.95 23.07
N PHE A 334 18.87 -1.62 23.05
CA PHE A 334 19.93 -0.65 22.74
C PHE A 334 19.93 0.52 23.74
N PRO A 335 20.27 0.29 25.02
CA PRO A 335 20.16 1.30 26.05
C PRO A 335 21.04 2.54 25.81
N GLU A 336 22.21 2.40 25.17
CA GLU A 336 23.12 3.51 24.92
C GLU A 336 22.66 4.39 23.74
N GLU A 337 22.22 3.76 22.64
CA GLU A 337 21.65 4.44 21.47
C GLU A 337 20.36 5.17 21.85
N TYR A 338 19.50 4.53 22.63
CA TYR A 338 18.27 5.14 23.13
C TYR A 338 18.54 6.39 23.98
N ARG A 339 19.54 6.34 24.89
CA ARG A 339 19.94 7.52 25.67
C ARG A 339 20.45 8.66 24.79
N LYS A 340 21.21 8.36 23.73
CA LYS A 340 21.66 9.38 22.76
C LYS A 340 20.48 10.01 22.03
N LEU A 341 19.49 9.20 21.63
CA LEU A 341 18.30 9.66 20.91
C LEU A 341 17.47 10.63 21.76
N ILE A 342 17.18 10.25 23.01
CA ILE A 342 16.43 11.11 23.95
C ILE A 342 17.22 12.37 24.30
N GLY A 343 18.54 12.26 24.48
CA GLY A 343 19.39 13.43 24.71
C GLY A 343 19.30 14.44 23.56
N SER A 344 19.34 13.95 22.32
CA SER A 344 19.26 14.81 21.12
C SER A 344 17.91 15.50 20.95
N GLN A 345 16.80 14.84 21.33
CA GLN A 345 15.46 15.45 21.25
C GLN A 345 15.26 16.58 22.27
N LYS A 346 15.84 16.46 23.47
CA LYS A 346 15.76 17.51 24.50
C LYS A 346 16.49 18.78 24.09
N ASP A 347 17.63 18.65 23.42
CA ASP A 347 18.44 19.80 22.99
C ASP A 347 17.84 20.53 21.77
N GLY A 348 16.99 19.86 20.98
CA GLY A 348 16.30 20.45 19.82
C GLY A 348 15.02 21.23 20.13
N GLY A 349 14.36 20.93 21.25
CA GLY A 349 13.03 21.48 21.61
C GLY A 349 13.02 22.92 22.16
N GLU A 350 14.16 23.43 22.66
CA GLU A 350 14.21 24.77 23.30
C GLU A 350 14.53 25.93 22.34
N LYS A 351 14.78 25.69 21.04
CA LYS A 351 15.27 26.73 20.11
C LYS A 351 14.26 27.38 19.16
N GLY A 352 12.94 27.20 19.30
CA GLY A 352 12.05 27.69 18.24
C GLY A 352 10.57 27.94 18.52
N VAL A 353 10.21 28.78 19.50
CA VAL A 353 8.98 29.62 19.44
C VAL A 353 9.26 30.99 20.09
N GLY A 354 10.32 31.66 19.64
CA GLY A 354 10.62 33.06 19.96
C GLY A 354 10.27 33.97 18.80
N GLY A 355 8.99 34.02 18.42
CA GLY A 355 8.48 34.93 17.41
C GLY A 355 8.58 36.38 17.90
N LYS A 356 9.69 37.05 17.59
CA LYS A 356 9.81 38.51 17.65
C LYS A 356 8.94 39.09 16.53
N GLY A 357 7.78 39.60 16.89
CA GLY A 357 7.04 40.56 16.08
C GLY A 357 7.65 41.94 16.30
N ASP A 358 8.26 42.51 15.26
CA ASP A 358 8.64 43.91 15.05
C ASP A 358 9.13 43.97 13.59
N GLY A 359 8.65 44.75 12.63
CA GLY A 359 7.52 45.66 12.50
C GLY A 359 7.53 46.12 11.03
N GLU A 360 6.37 46.13 10.37
CA GLU A 360 6.21 46.81 9.08
C GLU A 360 5.26 47.99 9.28
N LYS A 361 5.84 49.19 9.29
CA LYS A 361 5.12 50.46 9.12
C LYS A 361 5.50 51.03 7.75
N GLU A 362 4.45 51.25 6.96
CA GLU A 362 4.20 52.40 6.09
C GLU A 362 5.23 52.77 5.01
N ALA A 363 4.82 52.57 3.75
CA ALA A 363 4.87 53.62 2.73
C ALA A 363 3.79 53.38 1.66
N SER A 364 2.64 54.02 1.84
CA SER A 364 1.60 54.19 0.84
C SER A 364 1.51 55.67 0.47
N GLN A 365 1.89 56.00 -0.77
CA GLN A 365 1.66 57.23 -1.55
C GLN A 365 2.16 56.85 -2.97
N GLN A 366 1.49 57.04 -4.09
CA GLN A 366 0.54 58.07 -4.47
C GLN A 366 -0.16 57.66 -5.78
N GLU A 367 -1.43 58.06 -5.92
CA GLU A 367 -2.28 57.93 -7.11
C GLU A 367 -1.84 58.84 -8.28
N ASP A 368 -2.44 58.55 -9.43
CA ASP A 368 -2.77 59.42 -10.56
C ASP A 368 -1.69 59.82 -11.58
N SER A 369 -1.80 59.21 -12.77
CA SER A 369 -2.07 59.98 -13.99
C SER A 369 -2.50 59.10 -15.16
N ALA A 370 -3.76 59.28 -15.56
CA ALA A 370 -4.26 58.94 -16.89
C ALA A 370 -3.75 59.95 -17.93
N LYS A 371 -3.42 59.47 -19.13
CA LYS A 371 -3.55 60.09 -20.47
C LYS A 371 -2.92 59.12 -21.49
N GLU A 372 -3.69 58.44 -22.34
CA GLU A 372 -4.27 58.93 -23.60
C GLU A 372 -3.23 59.06 -24.74
N ASN A 373 -3.61 58.56 -25.92
CA ASN A 373 -2.93 58.53 -27.24
C ASN A 373 -2.10 57.27 -27.53
N GLY A 374 -2.26 56.57 -28.64
CA GLY A 374 -3.10 56.79 -29.80
C GLY A 374 -2.81 55.71 -30.85
N GLU A 375 -3.82 55.40 -31.65
CA GLU A 375 -3.72 54.69 -32.92
C GLU A 375 -2.69 55.36 -33.85
N THR A 376 -1.95 54.59 -34.64
CA THR A 376 -1.89 54.79 -36.09
C THR A 376 -1.15 53.64 -36.81
N VAL A 377 -1.87 53.07 -37.79
CA VAL A 377 -1.50 52.41 -39.06
C VAL A 377 -0.59 51.19 -39.05
#